data_AF-A0A8T4FLH1-F1
#
_entry.id   AF-A0A8T4FLH1-F1
#
_cell.length_a   1.000
_cell.length_b   1.000
_cell.length_c   1.000
_cell.angle_alpha   90.00
_cell.angle_beta   90.00
_cell.angle_gamma   90.00
#
_symmetry.space_group_name_H-M   'P 1'
#
loop_
_entity.id
_entity.type
_entity.pdbx_description
1 polymer ?
#
loop_
_entity_poly.entity_id
_entity_poly.type
_entity_poly.pdbx_seq_one_letter_code
_entity_poly.pdbx_strand_id
1 'polypeptide(L)'
;MNEKGVFIPPSQLFENVRKNALPDENLNETLEKVFRGIEESAAGTASEGDFKGLFDDMDVNSNKLGGSFDERKKRLVRLLNGIGDMGLGSYKDNTIDAFLSFRKYKILSGKGSVSRESAEAKAKSEYEIFKRTQKYVSDFDRSVKGLGQGEDRHERRSCCSAL
;
A
#
# COMPACT_ATOMS: atom_id res chain seq x y z
N MET A 1 23.84 10.73 2.62
CA MET A 1 22.84 9.90 3.30
C MET A 1 21.57 10.72 3.32
N ASN A 2 20.62 10.41 2.43
CA ASN A 2 19.40 11.21 2.32
C ASN A 2 18.40 10.65 3.32
N GLU A 3 18.25 11.31 4.46
CA GLU A 3 17.16 11.07 5.39
C GLU A 3 15.85 11.41 4.65
N LYS A 4 15.14 10.40 4.18
CA LYS A 4 13.84 10.55 3.49
C LYS A 4 12.68 10.73 4.49
N GLY A 5 12.99 11.25 5.67
CA GLY A 5 12.15 11.07 6.85
C GLY A 5 11.77 12.39 7.48
N VAL A 6 10.56 12.41 8.03
CA VAL A 6 10.13 13.44 8.97
C VAL A 6 10.53 13.02 10.37
N PHE A 7 11.06 13.95 11.14
CA PHE A 7 11.34 13.75 12.55
C PHE A 7 10.24 14.37 13.41
N ILE A 8 9.45 13.56 14.12
CA ILE A 8 8.43 14.07 15.05
C ILE A 8 8.92 13.82 16.47
N PRO A 9 9.21 14.86 17.27
CA PRO A 9 9.65 14.69 18.65
C PRO A 9 8.54 14.02 19.48
N PRO A 10 8.88 13.27 20.55
CA PRO A 10 7.89 12.57 21.37
C PRO A 10 6.78 13.47 21.89
N SER A 11 7.08 14.74 22.23
CA SER A 11 6.10 15.72 22.69
C SER A 11 5.04 16.08 21.64
N GLN A 12 5.37 15.98 20.35
CA GLN A 12 4.49 16.31 19.22
C GLN A 12 3.78 15.08 18.64
N LEU A 13 4.03 13.88 19.16
CA LEU A 13 3.30 12.68 18.76
C LEU A 13 1.83 12.82 19.12
N PHE A 14 0.96 12.43 18.20
CA PHE A 14 -0.50 12.54 18.34
C PHE A 14 -1.02 11.95 19.66
N GLU A 15 -0.52 10.78 20.07
CA GLU A 15 -0.92 10.16 21.34
C GLU A 15 -0.58 11.03 22.56
N ASN A 16 0.59 11.68 22.55
CA ASN A 16 1.04 12.50 23.66
C ASN A 16 0.32 13.85 23.67
N VAL A 17 0.08 14.44 22.50
CA VAL A 17 -0.78 15.63 22.36
C VAL A 17 -2.19 15.31 22.87
N ARG A 18 -2.78 14.18 22.47
CA ARG A 18 -4.11 13.75 22.93
C ARG A 18 -4.16 13.56 24.46
N LYS A 19 -3.16 12.92 25.05
CA LYS A 19 -3.08 12.73 26.52
C LYS A 19 -3.01 14.07 27.28
N ASN A 20 -2.30 15.05 26.73
CA ASN A 20 -2.12 16.36 27.35
C ASN A 20 -3.19 17.40 26.96
N ALA A 21 -4.10 17.08 26.02
CA ALA A 21 -5.07 18.04 25.49
C ALA A 21 -6.12 18.51 26.51
N LEU A 22 -6.46 17.69 27.50
CA LEU A 22 -7.39 18.05 28.58
C LEU A 22 -6.80 19.12 29.53
N PRO A 23 -5.62 18.87 30.15
CA PRO A 23 -5.02 19.85 31.05
C PRO A 23 -4.42 21.08 30.34
N ASP A 24 -4.11 21.00 29.04
CA ASP A 24 -3.51 22.12 28.31
C ASP A 24 -4.49 23.28 28.12
N GLU A 25 -4.25 24.40 28.81
CA GLU A 25 -5.04 25.62 28.65
C GLU A 25 -4.89 26.21 27.25
N ASN A 26 -3.70 26.13 26.63
CA ASN A 26 -3.39 26.77 25.35
C ASN A 26 -3.30 25.77 24.19
N LEU A 27 -4.18 24.77 24.19
CA LEU A 27 -4.20 23.67 23.21
C LEU A 27 -4.13 24.16 21.75
N ASN A 28 -4.76 25.30 21.43
CA ASN A 28 -4.75 25.87 20.08
C ASN A 28 -3.32 26.21 19.63
N GLU A 29 -2.53 26.88 20.49
CA GLU A 29 -1.14 27.21 20.19
C GLU A 29 -0.26 25.96 20.13
N THR A 30 -0.51 24.99 21.02
CA THR A 30 0.21 23.71 21.02
C THR A 30 -0.01 22.98 19.69
N LEU A 31 -1.25 22.91 19.20
CA LEU A 31 -1.57 22.28 17.92
C LEU A 31 -0.93 23.02 16.74
N GLU A 32 -0.97 24.34 16.73
CA GLU A 32 -0.32 25.15 15.70
C GLU A 32 1.20 24.91 15.66
N LYS A 33 1.85 24.85 16.83
CA LYS A 33 3.28 24.52 16.96
C LYS A 33 3.58 23.11 16.49
N VAL A 34 2.71 22.14 16.75
CA VAL A 34 2.85 20.76 16.29
C VAL A 34 2.77 20.69 14.77
N PHE A 35 1.76 21.32 14.15
CA PHE A 35 1.62 21.32 12.69
C PHE A 35 2.83 21.95 12.01
N ARG A 36 3.22 23.16 12.44
CA ARG A 36 4.42 23.81 11.93
C ARG A 36 5.68 22.99 12.17
N GLY A 37 5.82 22.36 13.35
CA GLY A 37 6.97 21.52 13.67
C GLY A 37 7.09 20.30 12.76
N ILE A 38 5.97 19.68 12.36
CA ILE A 38 5.96 18.56 11.41
C ILE A 38 6.40 19.03 10.01
N GLU A 39 5.89 20.19 9.55
CA GLU A 39 6.27 20.77 8.25
C GLU A 39 7.75 21.17 8.21
N GLU A 40 8.24 21.84 9.26
CA GLU A 40 9.66 22.22 9.40
C GLU A 40 10.56 21.00 9.50
N SER A 41 10.10 19.92 10.13
CA SER A 41 10.89 18.67 10.25
C SER A 41 11.00 17.91 8.93
N ALA A 42 10.15 18.22 7.95
CA ALA A 42 10.27 17.70 6.59
C ALA A 42 11.11 18.61 5.68
N ALA A 43 11.38 19.86 6.09
CA ALA A 43 12.09 20.84 5.28
C ALA A 43 13.52 20.39 4.97
N GLY A 44 13.93 20.52 3.70
CA GLY A 44 15.24 20.07 3.23
C GLY A 44 15.39 18.56 3.04
N THR A 45 14.34 17.77 3.29
CA THR A 45 14.30 16.33 3.02
C THR A 45 13.62 16.04 1.68
N ALA A 46 13.74 14.79 1.20
CA ALA A 46 13.03 14.36 -0.01
C ALA A 46 11.49 14.41 0.12
N SER A 47 10.97 14.54 1.35
CA SER A 47 9.54 14.54 1.66
C SER A 47 8.98 15.96 1.86
N GLU A 48 9.79 17.02 1.76
CA GLU A 48 9.34 18.41 1.98
C GLU A 48 8.07 18.75 1.21
N GLY A 49 8.01 18.38 -0.08
CA GLY A 49 6.87 18.68 -0.94
C GLY A 49 5.55 18.00 -0.52
N ASP A 50 5.62 16.89 0.23
CA ASP A 50 4.44 16.16 0.71
C ASP A 50 3.88 16.74 2.01
N PHE A 51 4.71 17.44 2.79
CA PHE A 51 4.33 18.01 4.09
C PHE A 51 4.11 19.53 4.03
N LYS A 52 4.74 20.23 3.10
CA LYS A 52 4.60 21.69 2.97
C LYS A 52 3.17 22.08 2.59
N GLY A 53 2.51 22.86 3.44
CA GLY A 53 1.14 23.31 3.25
C GLY A 53 0.09 22.21 3.47
N LEU A 54 0.49 21.07 4.05
CA LEU A 54 -0.43 19.98 4.38
C LEU A 54 -1.49 20.42 5.39
N PHE A 55 -1.17 21.42 6.24
CA PHE A 55 -2.04 21.89 7.31
C PHE A 55 -2.56 23.33 7.11
N ASP A 56 -2.37 23.95 5.92
CA ASP A 56 -2.74 25.35 5.66
C ASP A 56 -4.25 25.63 5.87
N ASP A 57 -5.11 24.66 5.61
CA ASP A 57 -6.56 24.79 5.76
C ASP A 57 -7.05 24.59 7.21
N MET A 58 -6.18 24.15 8.12
CA MET A 58 -6.54 23.84 9.51
C MET A 58 -6.40 25.05 10.42
N ASP A 59 -7.40 25.93 10.40
CA ASP A 59 -7.48 27.05 11.33
C ASP A 59 -8.03 26.63 12.72
N VAL A 60 -7.12 26.37 13.66
CA VAL A 60 -7.43 26.01 15.06
C VAL A 60 -8.01 27.17 15.89
N ASN A 61 -7.93 28.40 15.39
CA ASN A 61 -8.47 29.59 16.05
C ASN A 61 -9.81 30.04 15.44
N SER A 62 -10.30 29.35 14.41
CA SER A 62 -11.53 29.69 13.69
C SER A 62 -12.75 29.83 14.58
N ASN A 63 -13.56 30.87 14.32
CA ASN A 63 -14.88 31.05 14.94
C ASN A 63 -15.86 29.90 14.61
N LYS A 64 -15.56 29.08 13.59
CA LYS A 64 -16.34 27.87 13.26
C LYS A 64 -16.19 26.79 14.34
N LEU A 65 -15.11 26.81 15.10
CA LEU A 65 -14.84 25.90 16.22
C LEU A 65 -15.54 26.31 17.52
N GLY A 66 -16.09 27.53 17.61
CA GLY A 66 -16.79 28.04 18.79
C GLY A 66 -16.60 29.55 18.95
N GLY A 67 -17.57 30.21 19.59
CA GLY A 67 -17.52 31.65 19.82
C GLY A 67 -16.61 32.05 20.99
N SER A 68 -16.32 31.11 21.89
CA SER A 68 -15.46 31.30 23.05
C SER A 68 -14.24 30.39 23.02
N PHE A 69 -13.23 30.74 23.81
CA PHE A 69 -12.02 29.92 23.96
C PHE A 69 -12.32 28.51 24.49
N ASP A 70 -13.17 28.42 25.52
CA ASP A 70 -13.56 27.15 26.12
C ASP A 70 -14.34 26.25 25.17
N GLU A 71 -15.22 26.83 24.34
CA GLU A 71 -15.93 26.06 23.32
C GLU A 71 -14.98 25.50 22.28
N ARG A 72 -14.05 26.31 21.78
CA ARG A 72 -13.03 25.89 20.80
C ARG A 72 -12.17 24.77 21.37
N LYS A 73 -11.63 24.93 22.58
CA LYS A 73 -10.87 23.89 23.28
C LYS A 73 -11.66 22.60 23.42
N LYS A 74 -12.92 22.67 23.89
CA LYS A 74 -13.79 21.49 24.02
C LYS A 74 -14.01 20.78 22.69
N ARG A 75 -14.20 21.53 21.59
CA ARG A 75 -14.36 20.92 20.25
C ARG A 75 -13.06 20.31 19.75
N LEU A 76 -11.92 20.95 19.94
CA LEU A 76 -10.61 20.40 19.57
C LEU A 76 -10.30 19.10 20.33
N VAL A 77 -10.52 19.07 21.65
CA VAL A 77 -10.38 17.85 22.46
C VAL A 77 -11.32 16.75 21.95
N ARG A 78 -12.57 17.08 21.62
CA ARG A 78 -13.53 16.11 21.06
C ARG A 78 -13.05 15.57 19.71
N LEU A 79 -12.50 16.42 18.84
CA LEU A 79 -11.94 16.01 17.54
C LEU A 79 -10.72 15.10 17.71
N LEU A 80 -9.79 15.45 18.59
CA LEU A 80 -8.60 14.63 18.88
C LEU A 80 -9.00 13.25 19.42
N ASN A 81 -9.96 13.18 20.32
CA ASN A 81 -10.48 11.91 20.80
C ASN A 81 -11.22 11.14 19.69
N GLY A 82 -12.05 11.81 18.90
CA GLY A 82 -12.72 11.19 17.76
C GLY A 82 -11.75 10.57 16.76
N ILE A 83 -10.66 11.26 16.42
CA ILE A 83 -9.62 10.72 15.54
C ILE A 83 -8.88 9.56 16.18
N GLY A 84 -8.54 9.64 17.46
CA GLY A 84 -7.86 8.56 18.16
C GLY A 84 -8.72 7.33 18.42
N ASP A 85 -10.04 7.50 18.44
CA ASP A 85 -11.02 6.40 18.59
C ASP A 85 -11.48 5.84 17.25
N MET A 86 -11.18 6.52 16.13
CA MET A 86 -11.32 5.93 14.80
C MET A 86 -10.35 4.76 14.70
N GLY A 87 -10.88 3.56 14.50
CA GLY A 87 -10.12 2.32 14.33
C GLY A 87 -9.36 2.30 13.01
N LEU A 88 -8.39 3.21 12.83
CA LEU A 88 -7.55 3.33 11.65
C LEU A 88 -6.56 2.15 11.51
N GLY A 89 -6.69 1.06 12.27
CA GLY A 89 -5.90 -0.17 12.11
C GLY A 89 -4.38 0.06 12.13
N SER A 90 -3.62 -0.91 11.63
CA SER A 90 -2.20 -0.72 11.38
C SER A 90 -2.00 0.04 10.07
N TYR A 91 -1.00 0.92 10.00
CA TYR A 91 -0.57 1.58 8.75
C TYR A 91 -0.34 0.57 7.60
N LYS A 92 0.05 -0.66 7.90
CA LYS A 92 0.23 -1.73 6.92
C LYS A 92 -1.09 -2.20 6.28
N ASP A 93 -2.19 -2.17 7.03
CA ASP A 93 -3.49 -2.66 6.57
C ASP A 93 -4.15 -1.63 5.64
N ASN A 94 -4.05 -0.34 5.96
CA ASN A 94 -4.58 0.73 5.10
C ASN A 94 -3.79 0.94 3.80
N THR A 95 -2.46 0.76 3.83
CA THR A 95 -1.62 1.01 2.64
C THR A 95 -1.82 -0.05 1.56
N ILE A 96 -2.02 -1.31 1.93
CA ILE A 96 -2.31 -2.39 0.98
C ILE A 96 -3.68 -2.18 0.34
N ASP A 97 -4.71 -1.87 1.13
CA ASP A 97 -6.07 -1.66 0.62
C ASP A 97 -6.17 -0.38 -0.24
N ALA A 98 -5.47 0.69 0.13
CA ALA A 98 -5.34 1.91 -0.66
C ALA A 98 -4.57 1.67 -1.99
N PHE A 99 -3.51 0.85 -1.98
CA PHE A 99 -2.75 0.51 -3.18
C PHE A 99 -3.56 -0.35 -4.16
N LEU A 100 -4.29 -1.35 -3.64
CA LEU A 100 -5.14 -2.22 -4.44
C LEU A 100 -6.33 -1.45 -5.03
N SER A 101 -6.95 -0.56 -4.25
CA SER A 101 -8.02 0.31 -4.74
C SER A 101 -7.56 1.30 -5.81
N PHE A 102 -6.37 1.90 -5.68
CA PHE A 102 -5.77 2.79 -6.70
C PHE A 102 -5.53 2.07 -8.04
N ARG A 103 -5.04 0.83 -7.99
CA ARG A 103 -4.84 0.00 -9.19
C ARG A 103 -6.13 -0.72 -9.64
N LYS A 104 -7.28 -0.41 -9.04
CA LYS A 104 -8.59 -1.01 -9.31
C LYS A 104 -8.62 -2.54 -9.13
N TYR A 105 -7.73 -3.09 -8.31
CA TYR A 105 -7.81 -4.49 -7.94
C TYR A 105 -8.85 -4.66 -6.84
N LYS A 106 -9.91 -5.40 -7.15
CA LYS A 106 -10.95 -5.72 -6.19
C LYS A 106 -10.46 -6.84 -5.27
N ILE A 107 -10.36 -6.56 -3.97
CA ILE A 107 -10.22 -7.63 -2.98
C ILE A 107 -11.53 -8.44 -3.00
N LEU A 108 -11.44 -9.71 -3.37
CA LEU A 108 -12.58 -10.63 -3.31
C LEU A 108 -12.84 -10.95 -1.83
N SER A 109 -13.76 -10.22 -1.19
CA SER A 109 -14.10 -10.34 0.23
C SER A 109 -14.99 -11.56 0.57
N GLY A 110 -14.82 -12.66 -0.16
CA GLY A 110 -15.59 -13.88 0.08
C GLY A 110 -15.24 -14.99 -0.89
N LYS A 111 -14.34 -15.89 -0.46
CA LYS A 111 -14.39 -17.36 -0.60
C LYS A 111 -13.00 -17.97 -0.39
N GLY A 112 -12.75 -18.44 0.84
CA GLY A 112 -11.76 -19.48 1.15
C GLY A 112 -10.30 -19.05 1.25
N SER A 113 -9.63 -19.53 2.30
CA SER A 113 -8.18 -19.54 2.47
C SER A 113 -7.52 -20.56 1.53
N VAL A 114 -7.60 -20.33 0.22
CA VAL A 114 -6.85 -21.13 -0.75
C VAL A 114 -5.47 -20.51 -0.90
N SER A 115 -4.42 -21.27 -0.60
CA SER A 115 -3.05 -20.81 -0.80
C SER A 115 -2.81 -20.48 -2.28
N ARG A 116 -1.94 -19.51 -2.55
CA ARG A 116 -1.55 -19.12 -3.91
C ARG A 116 -1.18 -20.34 -4.77
N GLU A 117 -0.46 -21.29 -4.18
CA GLU A 117 -0.05 -22.54 -4.82
C GLU A 117 -1.25 -23.41 -5.22
N SER A 118 -2.25 -23.55 -4.35
CA SER A 118 -3.48 -24.30 -4.65
C SER A 118 -4.32 -23.62 -5.73
N ALA A 119 -4.36 -22.28 -5.74
CA ALA A 119 -5.04 -21.53 -6.80
C ALA A 119 -4.35 -21.68 -8.16
N GLU A 120 -3.02 -21.59 -8.20
CA GLU A 120 -2.21 -21.81 -9.41
C GLU A 120 -2.30 -23.26 -9.91
N ALA A 121 -2.29 -24.25 -9.00
CA ALA A 121 -2.46 -25.66 -9.35
C ALA A 121 -3.83 -25.94 -9.96
N LYS A 122 -4.89 -25.38 -9.35
CA LYS A 122 -6.26 -25.52 -9.87
C LYS A 122 -6.39 -24.86 -11.24
N ALA A 123 -5.88 -23.65 -11.40
CA ALA A 123 -5.88 -22.94 -12.69
C ALA A 123 -5.12 -23.72 -13.78
N LYS A 124 -3.95 -24.30 -13.46
CA LYS A 124 -3.21 -25.17 -14.39
C LYS A 124 -4.04 -26.40 -14.78
N SER A 125 -4.67 -27.06 -13.81
CA SER A 125 -5.46 -28.27 -14.09
C SER A 125 -6.67 -27.97 -14.99
N GLU A 126 -7.38 -26.87 -14.75
CA GLU A 126 -8.51 -26.44 -15.59
C GLU A 126 -8.03 -26.02 -17.00
N TYR A 127 -6.87 -25.36 -17.10
CA TYR A 127 -6.27 -24.98 -18.37
C TYR A 127 -5.86 -26.19 -19.22
N GLU A 128 -5.29 -27.24 -18.62
CA GLU A 128 -4.96 -28.49 -19.34
C GLU A 128 -6.21 -29.20 -19.87
N ILE A 129 -7.29 -29.21 -19.10
CA ILE A 129 -8.58 -29.77 -19.53
C ILE A 129 -9.14 -28.96 -20.70
N PHE A 130 -9.10 -27.63 -20.60
CA PHE A 130 -9.60 -26.72 -21.64
C PHE A 130 -8.80 -26.83 -22.95
N LYS A 131 -7.47 -26.91 -22.88
CA LYS A 131 -6.58 -27.13 -24.04
C LYS A 131 -6.95 -28.39 -24.81
N ARG A 132 -7.37 -29.45 -24.12
CA ARG A 132 -7.70 -30.74 -24.73
C ARG A 132 -8.92 -30.68 -25.66
N THR A 133 -9.83 -29.74 -25.42
CA THR A 133 -11.03 -29.48 -26.24
C THR A 133 -10.82 -28.41 -27.32
N GLN A 134 -9.79 -27.58 -27.21
CA GLN A 134 -9.51 -26.54 -28.20
C GLN A 134 -8.70 -27.12 -29.37
N LYS A 135 -9.41 -27.42 -30.47
CA LYS A 135 -8.85 -27.90 -31.73
C LYS A 135 -8.21 -26.75 -32.52
N TYR A 136 -7.23 -26.06 -31.94
CA TYR A 136 -6.48 -25.03 -32.66
C TYR A 136 -4.99 -25.35 -32.65
N VAL A 137 -4.44 -25.59 -33.84
CA VAL A 137 -3.01 -25.55 -34.05
C VAL A 137 -2.65 -24.09 -34.27
N SER A 138 -1.95 -23.47 -33.32
CA SER A 138 -1.43 -22.12 -33.49
C SER A 138 -0.43 -22.11 -34.64
N ASP A 139 -0.50 -21.11 -35.53
CA ASP A 139 0.51 -20.89 -36.59
C ASP A 139 1.92 -20.70 -36.00
N PHE A 140 2.00 -20.37 -34.71
CA PHE A 140 3.25 -20.36 -33.95
C PHE A 140 3.81 -21.78 -33.71
N ASP A 141 2.98 -22.74 -33.27
CA ASP A 141 3.38 -24.15 -33.11
C ASP A 141 3.76 -24.80 -34.45
N ARG A 142 3.09 -24.39 -35.53
CA ARG A 142 3.44 -24.80 -36.91
C ARG A 142 4.82 -24.28 -37.32
N SER A 143 5.15 -23.05 -36.91
CA SER A 143 6.45 -22.42 -37.21
C SER A 143 7.59 -23.02 -36.40
N VAL A 144 7.36 -23.37 -35.12
CA VAL A 144 8.39 -23.99 -34.26
C VAL A 144 8.73 -25.42 -34.72
N LYS A 145 7.76 -26.20 -35.21
CA LYS A 145 8.02 -27.53 -35.80
C LYS A 145 8.81 -27.48 -37.11
N GLY A 146 8.73 -26.37 -37.84
CA GLY A 146 9.52 -26.16 -39.07
C GLY A 146 10.99 -25.80 -38.81
N LEU A 147 11.33 -25.35 -37.60
CA LEU A 147 12.69 -24.94 -37.22
C LEU A 147 13.52 -26.07 -36.60
N GLY A 148 12.95 -27.27 -36.46
CA GLY A 148 13.60 -28.43 -35.82
C GLY A 148 14.10 -29.52 -36.76
N GLN A 149 14.07 -29.33 -38.09
CA GLN A 149 14.52 -30.35 -39.04
C GLN A 149 15.58 -29.83 -40.01
N GLY A 150 16.82 -30.23 -39.75
CA GLY A 150 18.00 -30.12 -40.60
C GLY A 150 19.18 -29.59 -39.78
N GLU A 151 20.28 -30.31 -39.56
CA GLU A 151 20.81 -31.61 -39.96
C GLU A 151 21.91 -31.90 -38.92
N ASP A 152 22.20 -33.17 -38.61
CA ASP A 152 23.61 -33.56 -38.53
C ASP A 152 23.79 -35.05 -38.85
N ARG A 153 24.60 -35.25 -39.89
CA ARG A 153 25.05 -36.51 -40.46
C ARG A 153 26.19 -37.09 -39.62
N HIS A 154 26.42 -38.38 -39.87
CA HIS A 154 27.73 -39.06 -39.85
C HIS A 154 28.12 -39.92 -38.62
N GLU A 155 28.30 -41.20 -38.94
CA GLU A 155 29.18 -42.21 -38.34
C GLU A 155 28.96 -42.66 -36.89
N ARG A 156 28.53 -43.92 -36.73
CA ARG A 156 29.45 -45.05 -36.50
C ARG A 156 28.73 -46.38 -36.76
N ARG A 157 29.21 -47.08 -37.78
CA ARG A 157 28.98 -48.52 -37.99
C ARG A 157 29.55 -49.29 -36.79
N SER A 158 28.92 -50.38 -36.37
CA SER A 158 29.54 -51.71 -36.25
C SER A 158 28.65 -52.68 -35.45
N CYS A 159 28.51 -53.89 -35.99
CA CYS A 159 28.25 -55.18 -35.35
C CYS A 159 27.40 -55.24 -34.06
N CYS A 160 26.35 -56.07 -34.07
CA CYS A 160 26.48 -57.47 -33.65
C CYS A 160 25.17 -58.26 -33.82
N SER A 161 25.36 -59.56 -33.99
CA SER A 161 24.40 -60.64 -34.25
C SER A 161 23.54 -61.05 -33.05
N ALA A 162 22.66 -62.01 -33.35
CA ALA A 162 22.03 -63.02 -32.48
C ALA A 162 20.64 -62.62 -31.95
N LEU A 163 19.59 -63.43 -32.07
CA LEU A 163 19.43 -64.83 -32.46
C LEU A 163 17.99 -65.01 -32.97
#